data_AF-A0A1M6TYH6-F1
#
_entry.id   AF-A0A1M6TYH6-F1
#
_cell.length_a   1.000
_cell.length_b   1.000
_cell.length_c   1.000
_cell.angle_alpha   90.00
_cell.angle_beta   90.00
_cell.angle_gamma   90.00
#
_symmetry.space_group_name_H-M   'P 1'
#
loop_
_entity.id
_entity.type
_entity.pdbx_description
1 polymer ?
#
loop_
_entity_poly.entity_id
_entity_poly.type
_entity_poly.pdbx_seq_one_letter_code
_entity_poly.pdbx_strand_id
1 'polypeptide(L)'
;MIITKSISRFARNTLDTLNYVRQLKELGVGVIFEKENINTLDSKGEVLLTILSSLAQDESRSISENSTWGIRRRFEQGKVQINHKKFLGYDKDEEGNPIINEKQAKIVRKIYKDFLNGKGTNRIARELEDEGVPNWNGKAKWYEDSIRKILSNEKYKGDALLQKTYTVDFLTKKRVENNGEVPQYYVEESHPPIIDKDMHTAVQLELERRKAFAKKYGIKKIYYATVKNPFAGRVICGHCGSVFGRKVWNSNDERLRRVIWRCNNKYKVKGKKSCENKHIDDKVLYQAFVNTFNALIENKAYFIKKWKEGLKSDNTLVRCKSKQFIEILKNAKPIEKFDMDLFFSIVEKMTVFGGEKIIVSLLDGTEIEVVIE
;
A
#
# COMPACT_ATOMS: atom_id res chain seq x y z
N MET A 1 24.00 54.68 3.96
CA MET A 1 22.69 55.32 3.75
C MET A 1 22.35 55.21 2.28
N ILE A 2 21.13 54.83 1.92
CA ILE A 2 20.62 54.80 0.54
C ILE A 2 19.50 55.83 0.43
N ILE A 3 19.51 56.65 -0.63
CA ILE A 3 18.47 57.64 -0.89
C ILE A 3 17.85 57.31 -2.24
N THR A 4 16.52 57.26 -2.28
CA THR A 4 15.78 56.95 -3.51
C THR A 4 14.52 57.80 -3.61
N LYS A 5 14.11 58.06 -4.86
CA LYS A 5 13.01 59.00 -5.13
C LYS A 5 11.67 58.50 -4.59
N SER A 6 11.41 57.20 -4.69
CA SER A 6 10.17 56.57 -4.24
C SER A 6 10.37 55.07 -3.99
N ILE A 7 9.42 54.45 -3.28
CA ILE A 7 9.42 52.99 -3.02
C ILE A 7 9.48 52.18 -4.33
N SER A 8 8.71 52.59 -5.33
CA SER A 8 8.67 51.94 -6.64
C SER A 8 9.96 52.02 -7.46
N ARG A 9 10.88 52.92 -7.10
CA ARG A 9 12.23 53.02 -7.71
C ARG A 9 13.26 52.15 -7.01
N PHE A 10 12.95 51.72 -5.78
CA PHE A 10 13.82 50.89 -4.97
C PHE A 10 13.69 49.41 -5.31
N ALA A 11 12.47 48.89 -5.48
CA ALA A 11 12.23 47.54 -5.97
C ALA A 11 10.91 47.43 -6.74
N ARG A 12 10.81 46.40 -7.58
CA ARG A 12 9.65 46.19 -8.49
C ARG A 12 8.45 45.55 -7.80
N ASN A 13 8.63 44.88 -6.67
CA ASN A 13 7.55 44.27 -5.90
C ASN A 13 7.70 44.60 -4.40
N THR A 14 6.59 44.45 -3.69
CA THR A 14 6.43 44.83 -2.28
C THR A 14 7.25 43.94 -1.33
N LEU A 15 7.38 42.65 -1.68
CA LEU A 15 8.13 41.66 -0.91
C LEU A 15 9.64 41.91 -0.95
N ASP A 16 10.18 42.21 -2.13
CA ASP A 16 11.60 42.54 -2.35
C ASP A 16 11.94 43.86 -1.67
N THR A 17 11.06 44.86 -1.77
CA THR A 17 11.20 46.12 -1.02
C THR A 17 11.38 45.85 0.46
N LEU A 18 10.49 45.03 1.06
CA LEU A 18 10.55 44.66 2.47
C LEU A 18 11.82 43.87 2.81
N ASN A 19 12.18 42.86 2.02
CA ASN A 19 13.36 42.01 2.25
C ASN A 19 14.65 42.82 2.20
N TYR A 20 14.82 43.66 1.18
CA TYR A 20 16.01 44.51 1.05
C TYR A 20 16.08 45.57 2.15
N VAL A 21 14.96 46.21 2.51
CA VAL A 21 14.96 47.18 3.63
C VAL A 21 15.34 46.50 4.95
N ARG A 22 14.86 45.27 5.22
CA ARG A 22 15.25 44.50 6.43
C ARG A 22 16.74 44.14 6.44
N GLN A 23 17.24 43.58 5.34
CA GLN A 23 18.67 43.22 5.21
C GLN A 23 19.58 44.45 5.35
N LEU A 24 19.21 45.56 4.72
CA LEU A 24 19.96 46.81 4.83
C LEU A 24 19.92 47.36 6.26
N LYS A 25 18.77 47.30 6.94
CA LYS A 25 18.64 47.70 8.35
C LYS A 25 19.50 46.84 9.28
N GLU A 26 19.57 45.52 9.06
CA GLU A 26 20.48 44.61 9.79
C GLU A 26 21.95 44.98 9.61
N LEU A 27 22.31 45.50 8.44
CA LEU A 27 23.65 46.03 8.14
C LEU A 27 23.87 47.48 8.61
N GLY A 28 22.91 48.08 9.34
CA GLY A 28 22.97 49.47 9.79
C GLY A 28 22.76 50.51 8.68
N VAL A 29 22.30 50.09 7.50
CA VAL A 29 22.06 50.94 6.33
C VAL A 29 20.59 51.32 6.24
N GLY A 30 20.28 52.59 6.51
CA GLY A 30 18.95 53.17 6.28
C GLY A 30 18.66 53.46 4.80
N VAL A 31 17.38 53.46 4.44
CA VAL A 31 16.85 53.89 3.15
C VAL A 31 15.93 55.09 3.38
N ILE A 32 16.16 56.19 2.65
CA ILE A 32 15.28 57.36 2.64
C ILE A 32 14.48 57.36 1.35
N PHE A 33 13.16 57.39 1.50
CA PHE A 33 12.19 57.53 0.40
C PHE A 33 11.71 58.98 0.36
N GLU A 34 12.19 59.76 -0.60
CA GLU A 34 11.91 61.21 -0.65
C GLU A 34 10.43 61.53 -0.85
N LYS A 35 9.76 60.85 -1.80
CA LYS A 35 8.37 61.12 -2.15
C LYS A 35 7.42 60.77 -1.01
N GLU A 36 7.68 59.66 -0.32
CA GLU A 36 6.87 59.18 0.79
C GLU A 36 7.27 59.83 2.13
N ASN A 37 8.38 60.58 2.16
CA ASN A 37 8.94 61.24 3.34
C ASN A 37 9.17 60.27 4.52
N ILE A 38 9.79 59.12 4.21
CA ILE A 38 10.04 58.02 5.16
C ILE A 38 11.54 57.74 5.22
N ASN A 39 12.07 57.64 6.43
CA ASN A 39 13.40 57.11 6.70
C ASN A 39 13.27 55.75 7.40
N THR A 40 13.81 54.67 6.83
CA THR A 40 13.62 53.33 7.40
C THR A 40 14.31 53.09 8.75
N LEU A 41 15.11 54.05 9.23
CA LEU A 41 15.70 54.05 10.57
C LEU A 41 14.84 54.76 11.62
N ASP A 42 13.78 55.47 11.21
CA ASP A 42 12.85 56.16 12.11
C ASP A 42 11.59 55.32 12.40
N SER A 43 10.71 55.83 13.27
CA SER A 43 9.44 55.18 13.63
C SER A 43 8.43 55.09 12.47
N LYS A 44 8.51 55.97 11.46
CA LYS A 44 7.71 55.90 10.23
C LYS A 44 8.18 54.75 9.34
N GLY A 45 9.46 54.38 9.42
CA GLY A 45 10.02 53.19 8.79
C GLY A 45 9.33 51.89 9.23
N GLU A 46 8.94 51.76 10.50
CA GLU A 46 8.21 50.57 10.98
C GLU A 46 6.77 50.53 10.46
N VAL A 47 6.08 51.67 10.40
CA VAL A 47 4.74 51.77 9.82
C VAL A 47 4.76 51.36 8.34
N LEU A 48 5.76 51.84 7.59
CA LEU A 48 5.95 51.45 6.21
C LEU A 48 6.17 49.94 6.06
N LEU A 49 7.05 49.36 6.88
CA LEU A 49 7.32 47.92 6.87
C LEU A 49 6.08 47.09 7.20
N THR A 50 5.23 47.54 8.12
CA THR A 50 3.96 46.88 8.44
C THR A 50 2.99 46.95 7.26
N ILE A 51 2.84 48.10 6.61
CA ILE A 51 1.96 48.24 5.42
C ILE A 51 2.48 47.35 4.27
N LEU A 52 3.77 47.39 3.98
CA LEU A 52 4.39 46.55 2.95
C LEU A 52 4.26 45.05 3.29
N SER A 53 4.38 44.67 4.57
CA SER A 53 4.16 43.30 5.03
C SER A 53 2.72 42.85 4.77
N SER A 54 1.73 43.67 5.12
CA SER A 54 0.31 43.39 4.90
C SER A 54 -0.02 43.24 3.40
N LEU A 55 0.51 44.14 2.56
CA LEU A 55 0.34 44.05 1.10
C LEU A 55 1.00 42.80 0.51
N ALA A 56 2.22 42.47 0.93
CA ALA A 56 2.92 41.27 0.48
C ALA A 56 2.20 39.97 0.93
N GLN A 57 1.57 39.99 2.11
CA GLN A 57 0.77 38.88 2.61
C GLN A 57 -0.53 38.71 1.80
N ASP A 58 -1.20 39.81 1.45
CA ASP A 58 -2.39 39.78 0.59
C ASP A 58 -2.07 39.31 -0.83
N GLU A 59 -0.96 39.77 -1.42
CA GLU A 59 -0.49 39.30 -2.73
C GLU A 59 -0.17 37.80 -2.69
N SER A 60 0.52 37.34 -1.64
CA SER A 60 0.82 35.91 -1.43
C SER A 60 -0.44 35.06 -1.31
N ARG A 61 -1.47 35.58 -0.63
CA ARG A 61 -2.79 34.96 -0.52
C ARG A 61 -3.46 34.89 -1.88
N SER A 62 -3.54 36.02 -2.60
CA SER A 62 -4.15 36.13 -3.93
C SER A 62 -3.51 35.18 -4.96
N ILE A 63 -2.17 35.12 -5.03
CA ILE A 63 -1.44 34.18 -5.89
C ILE A 63 -1.81 32.72 -5.55
N SER A 64 -1.85 32.41 -4.25
CA SER A 64 -2.20 31.07 -3.79
C SER A 64 -3.65 30.70 -4.15
N GLU A 65 -4.58 31.63 -4.00
CA GLU A 65 -6.00 31.47 -4.35
C GLU A 65 -6.16 31.28 -5.86
N ASN A 66 -5.52 32.12 -6.69
CA ASN A 66 -5.54 32.02 -8.15
C ASN A 66 -4.94 30.71 -8.66
N SER A 67 -3.80 30.29 -8.10
CA SER A 67 -3.18 29.00 -8.44
C SER A 67 -4.08 27.83 -8.07
N THR A 68 -4.68 27.87 -6.87
CA THR A 68 -5.63 26.86 -6.39
C THR A 68 -6.88 26.82 -7.27
N TRP A 69 -7.42 27.97 -7.65
CA TRP A 69 -8.55 28.09 -8.55
C TRP A 69 -8.25 27.48 -9.92
N GLY A 70 -7.09 27.80 -10.51
CA GLY A 70 -6.66 27.20 -11.78
C GLY A 70 -6.47 25.68 -11.71
N ILE A 71 -5.95 25.16 -10.59
CA ILE A 71 -5.86 23.71 -10.35
C ILE A 71 -7.26 23.08 -10.25
N ARG A 72 -8.18 23.67 -9.47
CA ARG A 72 -9.56 23.18 -9.32
C ARG A 72 -10.30 23.19 -10.64
N ARG A 73 -10.16 24.25 -11.44
CA ARG A 73 -10.78 24.34 -12.76
C ARG A 73 -10.29 23.25 -13.72
N ARG A 74 -9.01 22.87 -13.63
CA ARG A 74 -8.50 21.71 -14.40
C ARG A 74 -9.09 20.40 -13.91
N PHE A 75 -9.28 20.22 -12.60
CA PHE A 75 -9.92 19.03 -12.06
C PHE A 75 -11.40 18.93 -12.46
N GLU A 76 -12.14 20.03 -12.46
CA GLU A 76 -13.51 20.12 -12.97
C GLU A 76 -13.60 19.72 -14.45
N GLN A 77 -12.59 20.07 -15.25
CA GLN A 77 -12.48 19.68 -16.65
C GLN A 77 -12.00 18.23 -16.85
N GLY A 78 -11.75 17.48 -15.78
CA GLY A 78 -11.23 16.11 -15.86
C GLY A 78 -9.79 16.02 -16.38
N LYS A 79 -9.03 17.13 -16.41
CA LYS A 79 -7.65 17.13 -16.92
C LYS A 79 -6.72 16.48 -15.90
N VAL A 80 -6.38 15.23 -16.15
CA VAL A 80 -5.51 14.43 -15.29
C VAL A 80 -4.04 14.74 -15.56
N GLN A 81 -3.28 14.96 -14.48
CA GLN A 81 -1.82 14.99 -14.53
C GLN A 81 -1.26 13.88 -13.65
N ILE A 82 -0.49 12.99 -14.27
CA ILE A 82 0.18 11.88 -13.59
C ILE A 82 1.63 12.29 -13.33
N ASN A 83 2.17 11.93 -12.16
CA ASN A 83 3.58 12.15 -11.88
C ASN A 83 4.39 10.99 -12.48
N HIS A 84 5.06 11.20 -13.60
CA HIS A 84 5.82 10.15 -14.29
C HIS A 84 7.19 9.83 -13.65
N LYS A 85 7.65 10.60 -12.64
CA LYS A 85 8.94 10.35 -11.98
C LYS A 85 8.84 9.38 -10.80
N LYS A 86 7.78 9.51 -9.99
CA LYS A 86 7.57 8.69 -8.78
C LYS A 86 6.45 7.67 -8.95
N PHE A 87 6.16 7.28 -10.19
CA PHE A 87 5.10 6.36 -10.56
C PHE A 87 5.66 5.37 -11.57
N LEU A 88 5.54 4.08 -11.26
CA LEU A 88 6.08 3.01 -12.10
C LEU A 88 5.08 2.69 -13.22
N GLY A 89 5.56 2.38 -14.42
CA GLY A 89 4.74 1.85 -15.50
C GLY A 89 4.32 2.86 -16.56
N TYR A 90 4.54 4.16 -16.32
CA TYR A 90 4.15 5.22 -17.26
C TYR A 90 5.27 6.23 -17.46
N ASP A 91 5.51 6.54 -18.73
CA ASP A 91 6.27 7.72 -19.16
C ASP A 91 5.30 8.81 -19.61
N LYS A 92 5.82 9.83 -20.29
CA LYS A 92 5.04 10.89 -20.92
C LYS A 92 5.48 11.07 -22.37
N ASP A 93 4.53 11.42 -23.23
CA ASP A 93 4.84 11.88 -24.59
C ASP A 93 5.31 13.35 -24.59
N GLU A 94 5.52 13.90 -25.80
CA GLU A 94 5.93 15.29 -26.00
C GLU A 94 4.87 16.30 -25.55
N GLU A 95 3.59 15.90 -25.58
CA GLU A 95 2.43 16.70 -25.15
C GLU A 95 2.19 16.62 -23.64
N GLY A 96 2.86 15.69 -22.95
CA GLY A 96 2.74 15.44 -21.52
C GLY A 96 1.65 14.43 -21.13
N ASN A 97 1.07 13.70 -22.09
CA ASN A 97 0.12 12.63 -21.83
C ASN A 97 0.83 11.35 -21.35
N PRO A 98 0.20 10.58 -20.44
CA PRO A 98 0.76 9.32 -19.96
C PRO A 98 0.79 8.23 -21.03
N ILE A 99 1.98 7.70 -21.31
CA ILE A 99 2.20 6.55 -22.19
C ILE A 99 2.71 5.36 -21.37
N ILE A 100 2.30 4.14 -21.73
CA ILE A 100 2.73 2.93 -20.99
C ILE A 100 4.20 2.63 -21.30
N ASN A 101 5.00 2.54 -20.24
CA ASN A 101 6.34 1.99 -20.33
C ASN A 101 6.26 0.47 -20.14
N GLU A 102 6.31 -0.29 -21.24
CA GLU A 102 6.12 -1.75 -21.20
C GLU A 102 7.12 -2.50 -20.30
N LYS A 103 8.36 -2.01 -20.17
CA LYS A 103 9.36 -2.63 -19.27
C LYS A 103 8.92 -2.51 -17.81
N GLN A 104 8.46 -1.32 -17.41
CA GLN A 104 7.99 -1.08 -16.06
C GLN A 104 6.59 -1.66 -15.82
N ALA A 105 5.71 -1.63 -16.82
CA ALA A 105 4.37 -2.19 -16.76
C ALA A 105 4.38 -3.70 -16.50
N LYS A 106 5.36 -4.44 -17.04
CA LYS A 106 5.57 -5.86 -16.71
C LYS A 106 5.77 -6.09 -15.21
N ILE A 107 6.49 -5.21 -14.52
CA ILE A 107 6.70 -5.28 -13.06
C ILE A 107 5.37 -5.09 -12.34
N VAL A 108 4.58 -4.09 -12.74
CA VAL A 108 3.24 -3.84 -12.17
C VAL A 108 2.33 -5.05 -12.38
N ARG A 109 2.23 -5.57 -13.61
CA ARG A 109 1.44 -6.79 -13.93
C ARG A 109 1.89 -7.99 -13.09
N LYS A 110 3.20 -8.17 -12.90
CA LYS A 110 3.76 -9.21 -12.03
C LYS A 110 3.30 -9.03 -10.59
N ILE A 111 3.39 -7.83 -10.02
CA ILE A 111 2.95 -7.53 -8.65
C ILE A 111 1.46 -7.90 -8.44
N TYR A 112 0.59 -7.49 -9.36
CA TYR A 112 -0.84 -7.81 -9.30
C TYR A 112 -1.07 -9.33 -9.38
N LYS A 113 -0.40 -10.03 -10.31
CA LYS A 113 -0.51 -11.48 -10.47
C LYS A 113 -0.01 -12.22 -9.23
N ASP A 114 1.17 -11.87 -8.71
CA ASP A 114 1.77 -12.49 -7.53
C ASP A 114 0.91 -12.31 -6.28
N PHE A 115 0.31 -11.13 -6.10
CA PHE A 115 -0.60 -10.88 -4.99
C PHE A 115 -1.86 -11.75 -5.06
N LEU A 116 -2.49 -11.85 -6.24
CA LEU A 116 -3.62 -12.75 -6.48
C LEU A 116 -3.23 -14.23 -6.38
N ASN A 117 -1.98 -14.59 -6.67
CA ASN A 117 -1.42 -15.92 -6.40
C ASN A 117 -1.19 -16.21 -4.91
N GLY A 118 -1.57 -15.31 -4.02
CA GLY A 118 -1.55 -15.54 -2.58
C GLY A 118 -0.30 -15.01 -1.88
N LYS A 119 0.69 -14.50 -2.62
CA LYS A 119 1.89 -13.91 -2.02
C LYS A 119 1.50 -12.66 -1.20
N GLY A 120 2.21 -12.47 -0.09
CA GLY A 120 2.08 -11.27 0.74
C GLY A 120 2.88 -10.10 0.17
N THR A 121 2.46 -8.87 0.45
CA THR A 121 3.16 -7.66 -0.01
C THR A 121 4.62 -7.60 0.46
N ASN A 122 4.93 -8.12 1.66
CA ASN A 122 6.30 -8.21 2.16
C ASN A 122 7.15 -9.20 1.36
N ARG A 123 6.56 -10.36 1.00
CA ARG A 123 7.22 -11.39 0.20
C ARG A 123 7.48 -10.89 -1.22
N ILE A 124 6.49 -10.27 -1.85
CA ILE A 124 6.63 -9.66 -3.19
C ILE A 124 7.76 -8.62 -3.19
N ALA A 125 7.80 -7.74 -2.17
CA ALA A 125 8.87 -6.75 -2.06
C ALA A 125 10.26 -7.42 -1.98
N ARG A 126 10.42 -8.45 -1.15
CA ARG A 126 11.71 -9.17 -1.03
C ARG A 126 12.10 -9.88 -2.32
N GLU A 127 11.17 -10.59 -2.96
CA GLU A 127 11.45 -11.28 -4.22
C GLU A 127 11.90 -10.29 -5.31
N LEU A 128 11.28 -9.10 -5.40
CA LEU A 128 11.71 -8.07 -6.33
C LEU A 128 13.10 -7.49 -6.00
N GLU A 129 13.44 -7.36 -4.72
CA GLU A 129 14.81 -6.97 -4.30
C GLU A 129 15.83 -8.05 -4.66
N ASP A 130 15.53 -9.32 -4.36
CA ASP A 130 16.42 -10.47 -4.60
C ASP A 130 16.66 -10.69 -6.11
N GLU A 131 15.65 -10.42 -6.95
CA GLU A 131 15.75 -10.45 -8.41
C GLU A 131 16.46 -9.22 -9.01
N GLY A 132 16.82 -8.22 -8.20
CA GLY A 132 17.47 -6.99 -8.68
C GLY A 132 16.55 -6.07 -9.49
N VAL A 133 15.23 -6.20 -9.34
CA VAL A 133 14.26 -5.40 -10.11
C VAL A 133 14.30 -3.94 -9.66
N PRO A 134 14.59 -2.98 -10.56
CA PRO A 134 14.66 -1.57 -10.18
C PRO A 134 13.26 -1.00 -9.85
N ASN A 135 13.20 -0.23 -8.78
CA ASN A 135 12.04 0.59 -8.42
C ASN A 135 12.03 1.90 -9.24
N TRP A 136 11.04 2.78 -9.03
CA TRP A 136 10.90 4.08 -9.73
C TRP A 136 12.16 4.95 -9.69
N ASN A 137 13.00 4.81 -8.65
CA ASN A 137 14.24 5.56 -8.47
C ASN A 137 15.48 4.86 -9.08
N GLY A 138 15.28 3.78 -9.83
CA GLY A 138 16.34 2.98 -10.45
C GLY A 138 17.08 2.02 -9.51
N LYS A 139 16.76 2.02 -8.21
CA LYS A 139 17.40 1.13 -7.21
C LYS A 139 16.53 -0.11 -6.97
N ALA A 140 17.15 -1.27 -6.80
CA ALA A 140 16.47 -2.51 -6.43
C ALA A 140 16.12 -2.54 -4.93
N LYS A 141 15.32 -1.56 -4.48
CA LYS A 141 14.86 -1.46 -3.10
C LYS A 141 13.33 -1.32 -3.07
N TRP A 142 12.67 -2.26 -2.41
CA TRP A 142 11.22 -2.40 -2.35
C TRP A 142 10.74 -2.53 -0.91
N TYR A 143 9.66 -1.81 -0.60
CA TYR A 143 9.04 -1.84 0.71
C TYR A 143 7.62 -2.38 0.60
N GLU A 144 7.16 -3.04 1.67
CA GLU A 144 5.79 -3.56 1.78
C GLU A 144 4.73 -2.50 1.45
N ASP A 145 4.93 -1.28 1.96
CA ASP A 145 4.04 -0.14 1.74
C ASP A 145 4.03 0.32 0.28
N SER A 146 5.18 0.25 -0.42
CA SER A 146 5.26 0.56 -1.84
C SER A 146 4.42 -0.43 -2.67
N ILE A 147 4.50 -1.72 -2.37
CA ILE A 147 3.68 -2.74 -3.03
C ILE A 147 2.19 -2.51 -2.74
N ARG A 148 1.83 -2.22 -1.49
CA ARG A 148 0.44 -1.92 -1.12
C ARG A 148 -0.11 -0.71 -1.88
N LYS A 149 0.66 0.37 -1.96
CA LYS A 149 0.31 1.58 -2.73
C LYS A 149 0.16 1.29 -4.21
N ILE A 150 0.97 0.39 -4.77
CA ILE A 150 0.81 -0.02 -6.17
C ILE A 150 -0.53 -0.75 -6.35
N LEU A 151 -0.80 -1.76 -5.52
CA LEU A 151 -2.00 -2.58 -5.60
C LEU A 151 -3.31 -1.79 -5.41
N SER A 152 -3.30 -0.72 -4.61
CA SER A 152 -4.49 0.09 -4.31
C SER A 152 -4.69 1.31 -5.23
N ASN A 153 -3.77 1.57 -6.16
CA ASN A 153 -3.82 2.80 -6.97
C ASN A 153 -4.67 2.61 -8.21
N GLU A 154 -5.76 3.39 -8.28
CA GLU A 154 -6.74 3.36 -9.36
C GLU A 154 -6.15 3.69 -10.73
N LYS A 155 -5.00 4.39 -10.77
CA LYS A 155 -4.32 4.75 -12.01
C LYS A 155 -3.90 3.55 -12.82
N TYR A 156 -3.55 2.44 -12.18
CA TYR A 156 -3.17 1.25 -12.93
C TYR A 156 -4.31 0.64 -13.74
N LYS A 157 -5.57 0.92 -13.40
CA LYS A 157 -6.75 0.54 -14.19
C LYS A 157 -7.25 1.63 -15.14
N GLY A 158 -6.47 2.69 -15.35
CA GLY A 158 -6.79 3.79 -16.26
C GLY A 158 -7.61 4.93 -15.66
N ASP A 159 -7.97 4.85 -14.38
CA ASP A 159 -8.81 5.86 -13.71
C ASP A 159 -7.98 6.83 -12.88
N ALA A 160 -8.53 7.99 -12.53
CA ALA A 160 -7.83 8.95 -11.69
C ALA A 160 -8.78 9.63 -10.71
N LEU A 161 -8.45 9.55 -9.42
CA LEU A 161 -9.10 10.37 -8.39
C LEU A 161 -8.28 11.66 -8.18
N LEU A 162 -8.87 12.78 -8.55
CA LEU A 162 -8.30 14.12 -8.46
C LEU A 162 -8.62 14.77 -7.11
N GLN A 163 -7.79 15.73 -6.71
CA GLN A 163 -7.96 16.50 -5.47
C GLN A 163 -7.96 15.64 -4.18
N LYS A 164 -7.16 14.56 -4.12
CA LYS A 164 -6.94 13.75 -2.91
C LYS A 164 -6.35 14.53 -1.73
N THR A 165 -5.72 15.67 -2.00
CA THR A 165 -5.17 16.59 -0.99
C THR A 165 -5.45 18.02 -1.40
N TYR A 166 -5.53 18.91 -0.41
CA TYR A 166 -5.67 20.36 -0.64
C TYR A 166 -4.80 21.14 0.33
N THR A 167 -4.50 22.38 -0.04
CA THR A 167 -3.73 23.32 0.80
C THR A 167 -4.68 23.98 1.79
N VAL A 168 -4.43 23.83 3.09
CA VAL A 168 -5.26 24.41 4.16
C VAL A 168 -4.79 25.82 4.51
N ASP A 169 -3.48 26.02 4.46
CA ASP A 169 -2.84 27.26 4.85
C ASP A 169 -1.89 27.71 3.74
N PHE A 170 -2.13 28.90 3.21
CA PHE A 170 -1.35 29.50 2.14
C PHE A 170 0.01 30.02 2.62
N LEU A 171 0.17 30.31 3.92
CA LEU A 171 1.42 30.79 4.52
C LEU A 171 2.38 29.62 4.72
N THR A 172 1.95 28.59 5.44
CA THR A 172 2.78 27.41 5.70
C THR A 172 2.84 26.42 4.53
N LYS A 173 2.01 26.63 3.48
CA LYS A 173 1.80 25.70 2.35
C LYS A 173 1.44 24.30 2.81
N LYS A 174 0.85 24.17 4.01
CA LYS A 174 0.47 22.89 4.59
C LYS A 174 -0.65 22.25 3.78
N ARG A 175 -0.42 21.00 3.36
CA ARG A 175 -1.40 20.17 2.64
C ARG A 175 -1.90 19.06 3.55
N VAL A 176 -3.20 18.78 3.45
CA VAL A 176 -3.85 17.67 4.16
C VAL A 176 -4.60 16.79 3.18
N GLU A 177 -4.90 15.56 3.61
CA GLU A 177 -5.79 14.66 2.88
C GLU A 177 -7.20 15.23 2.84
N ASN A 178 -7.86 15.06 1.69
CA ASN A 178 -9.22 15.52 1.46
C ASN A 178 -10.18 14.36 1.76
N ASN A 179 -10.95 14.49 2.83
CA ASN A 179 -11.98 13.57 3.27
C ASN A 179 -13.41 14.09 2.98
N GLY A 180 -13.52 15.12 2.13
CA GLY A 180 -14.79 15.74 1.74
C GLY A 180 -14.85 17.24 1.99
N GLU A 181 -13.78 17.86 2.49
CA GLU A 181 -13.71 19.30 2.73
C GLU A 181 -13.77 20.11 1.42
N VAL A 182 -13.34 19.50 0.31
CA VAL A 182 -13.43 20.09 -1.03
C VAL A 182 -13.82 19.02 -2.06
N PRO A 183 -14.47 19.40 -3.19
CA PRO A 183 -14.88 18.43 -4.21
C PRO A 183 -13.72 17.55 -4.69
N GLN A 184 -14.00 16.26 -4.86
CA GLN A 184 -13.13 15.30 -5.52
C GLN A 184 -13.75 14.89 -6.84
N TYR A 185 -12.91 14.68 -7.85
CA TYR A 185 -13.35 14.33 -9.19
C TYR A 185 -12.76 12.97 -9.54
N TYR A 186 -13.63 12.00 -9.85
CA TYR A 186 -13.23 10.69 -10.33
C TYR A 186 -13.36 10.68 -11.85
N VAL A 187 -12.23 10.52 -12.55
CA VAL A 187 -12.18 10.47 -14.01
C VAL A 187 -11.91 9.04 -14.42
N GLU A 188 -12.90 8.41 -15.06
CA GLU A 188 -12.77 7.08 -15.64
C GLU A 188 -12.03 7.15 -16.97
N GLU A 189 -11.27 6.10 -17.29
CA GLU A 189 -10.61 5.93 -18.59
C GLU A 189 -9.73 7.13 -19.01
N SER A 190 -9.19 7.82 -18.01
CA SER A 190 -8.34 8.98 -18.16
C SER A 190 -7.02 8.72 -18.91
N HIS A 191 -6.54 7.48 -18.93
CA HIS A 191 -5.31 7.08 -19.60
C HIS A 191 -5.28 5.57 -19.88
N PRO A 192 -4.37 5.09 -20.76
CA PRO A 192 -4.26 3.67 -21.08
C PRO A 192 -4.01 2.81 -19.82
N PRO A 193 -4.81 1.76 -19.56
CA PRO A 193 -4.65 0.93 -18.37
C PRO A 193 -3.49 -0.08 -18.49
N ILE A 194 -2.72 -0.24 -17.41
CA ILE A 194 -1.74 -1.35 -17.29
C ILE A 194 -2.44 -2.63 -16.81
N ILE A 195 -3.46 -2.50 -15.98
CA ILE A 195 -4.18 -3.60 -15.36
C ILE A 195 -5.65 -3.49 -15.76
N ASP A 196 -6.25 -4.62 -16.11
CA ASP A 196 -7.68 -4.67 -16.41
C ASP A 196 -8.55 -4.33 -15.17
N LYS A 197 -9.75 -3.77 -15.41
CA LYS A 197 -10.67 -3.35 -14.35
C LYS A 197 -11.08 -4.52 -13.44
N ASP A 198 -11.28 -5.73 -13.97
CA ASP A 198 -11.61 -6.91 -13.15
C ASP A 198 -10.43 -7.33 -12.28
N MET A 199 -9.20 -7.31 -12.82
CA MET A 199 -8.01 -7.67 -12.04
C MET A 199 -7.78 -6.69 -10.89
N HIS A 200 -7.93 -5.38 -11.13
CA HIS A 200 -7.84 -4.37 -10.07
C HIS A 200 -8.93 -4.58 -9.01
N THR A 201 -10.16 -4.84 -9.44
CA THR A 201 -11.30 -5.09 -8.55
C THR A 201 -11.08 -6.34 -7.68
N ALA A 202 -10.60 -7.44 -8.27
CA ALA A 202 -10.25 -8.65 -7.55
C ALA A 202 -9.17 -8.39 -6.47
N VAL A 203 -8.16 -7.58 -6.79
CA VAL A 203 -7.12 -7.19 -5.81
C VAL A 203 -7.70 -6.38 -4.66
N GLN A 204 -8.61 -5.43 -4.90
CA GLN A 204 -9.25 -4.67 -3.81
C GLN A 204 -10.08 -5.59 -2.90
N LEU A 205 -10.87 -6.49 -3.50
CA LEU A 205 -11.64 -7.48 -2.74
C LEU A 205 -10.74 -8.42 -1.93
N GLU A 206 -9.60 -8.83 -2.49
CA GLU A 206 -8.60 -9.67 -1.80
C GLU A 206 -7.93 -8.92 -0.63
N LEU A 207 -7.62 -7.63 -0.79
CA LEU A 207 -7.09 -6.78 0.27
C LEU A 207 -8.09 -6.67 1.43
N GLU A 208 -9.37 -6.40 1.13
CA GLU A 208 -10.42 -6.33 2.14
C GLU A 208 -10.68 -7.67 2.82
N ARG A 209 -10.68 -8.80 2.07
CA ARG A 209 -10.79 -10.14 2.67
C ARG A 209 -9.65 -10.39 3.66
N ARG A 210 -8.41 -10.11 3.28
CA ARG A 210 -7.23 -10.28 4.15
C ARG A 210 -7.29 -9.37 5.38
N LYS A 211 -7.76 -8.13 5.24
CA LYS A 211 -7.97 -7.19 6.35
C LYS A 211 -9.05 -7.70 7.31
N ALA A 212 -10.18 -8.18 6.79
CA ALA A 212 -11.25 -8.79 7.59
C ALA A 212 -10.76 -10.03 8.35
N PHE A 213 -10.00 -10.92 7.67
CA PHE A 213 -9.37 -12.08 8.28
C PHE A 213 -8.41 -11.69 9.41
N ALA A 214 -7.54 -10.70 9.16
CA ALA A 214 -6.60 -10.19 10.15
C ALA A 214 -7.32 -9.64 11.39
N LYS A 215 -8.41 -8.86 11.19
CA LYS A 215 -9.24 -8.33 12.28
C LYS A 215 -9.91 -9.45 13.08
N LYS A 216 -10.50 -10.44 12.40
CA LYS A 216 -11.20 -11.58 13.01
C LYS A 216 -10.31 -12.37 13.97
N TYR A 217 -9.05 -12.59 13.60
CA TYR A 217 -8.10 -13.41 14.39
C TYR A 217 -7.06 -12.58 15.17
N GLY A 218 -7.16 -11.25 15.18
CA GLY A 218 -6.23 -10.36 15.88
C GLY A 218 -4.80 -10.40 15.33
N ILE A 219 -4.62 -10.65 14.03
CA ILE A 219 -3.32 -10.76 13.37
C ILE A 219 -2.80 -9.37 12.99
N LYS A 220 -1.72 -8.92 13.62
CA LYS A 220 -1.10 -7.62 13.29
C LYS A 220 -0.26 -7.65 12.01
N LYS A 221 0.27 -8.80 11.62
CA LYS A 221 1.30 -8.95 10.57
C LYS A 221 0.92 -10.05 9.56
N ILE A 222 -0.20 -9.87 8.87
CA ILE A 222 -0.75 -10.89 7.96
C ILE A 222 0.15 -11.20 6.75
N TYR A 223 0.95 -10.23 6.30
CA TYR A 223 1.82 -10.41 5.12
C TYR A 223 3.23 -10.89 5.43
N TYR A 224 3.53 -11.28 6.69
CA TYR A 224 4.88 -11.61 7.16
C TYR A 224 5.25 -13.09 7.05
N ALA A 225 4.43 -13.89 6.36
CA ALA A 225 4.82 -15.26 6.05
C ALA A 225 6.05 -15.26 5.10
N THR A 226 6.98 -16.16 5.37
CA THR A 226 8.26 -16.25 4.65
C THR A 226 8.52 -17.70 4.26
N VAL A 227 9.51 -17.95 3.40
CA VAL A 227 9.94 -19.31 3.03
C VAL A 227 10.26 -20.17 4.26
N LYS A 228 10.90 -19.57 5.28
CA LYS A 228 11.26 -20.27 6.53
C LYS A 228 10.11 -20.37 7.55
N ASN A 229 8.99 -19.69 7.29
CA ASN A 229 7.83 -19.64 8.18
C ASN A 229 6.55 -19.40 7.37
N PRO A 230 6.13 -20.38 6.53
CA PRO A 230 5.04 -20.20 5.57
C PRO A 230 3.66 -20.14 6.24
N PHE A 231 3.49 -20.80 7.40
CA PHE A 231 2.22 -20.86 8.10
C PHE A 231 1.95 -19.65 9.04
N ALA A 232 2.82 -18.64 9.03
CA ALA A 232 2.70 -17.48 9.91
C ALA A 232 1.35 -16.77 9.73
N GLY A 233 0.59 -16.63 10.82
CA GLY A 233 -0.73 -16.00 10.78
C GLY A 233 -1.85 -16.85 10.15
N ARG A 234 -1.57 -18.10 9.78
CA ARG A 234 -2.54 -18.99 9.11
C ARG A 234 -2.91 -20.24 9.91
N VAL A 235 -2.19 -20.54 10.99
CA VAL A 235 -2.54 -21.64 11.90
C VAL A 235 -3.41 -21.09 13.04
N ILE A 236 -4.64 -21.58 13.15
CA ILE A 236 -5.67 -21.10 14.08
C ILE A 236 -5.96 -22.19 15.12
N CYS A 237 -6.16 -21.78 16.37
CA CYS A 237 -6.58 -22.67 17.45
C CYS A 237 -8.07 -22.97 17.33
N GLY A 238 -8.42 -24.24 17.16
CA GLY A 238 -9.81 -24.69 17.16
C GLY A 238 -10.53 -24.53 18.50
N HIS A 239 -9.79 -24.45 19.62
CA HIS A 239 -10.39 -24.35 20.96
C HIS A 239 -10.72 -22.92 21.38
N CYS A 240 -9.84 -21.95 21.06
CA CYS A 240 -9.98 -20.57 21.54
C CYS A 240 -9.92 -19.51 20.44
N GLY A 241 -9.90 -19.91 19.17
CA GLY A 241 -9.87 -19.03 18.00
C GLY A 241 -8.58 -18.21 17.82
N SER A 242 -7.64 -18.28 18.76
CA SER A 242 -6.39 -17.52 18.69
C SER A 242 -5.39 -18.15 17.73
N VAL A 243 -4.49 -17.35 17.17
CA VAL A 243 -3.45 -17.82 16.25
C VAL A 243 -2.40 -18.65 16.98
N PHE A 244 -1.93 -19.73 16.35
CA PHE A 244 -0.73 -20.45 16.77
C PHE A 244 0.53 -19.67 16.39
N GLY A 245 1.53 -19.69 17.27
CA GLY A 245 2.84 -19.13 17.01
C GLY A 245 3.89 -20.22 16.87
N ARG A 246 4.78 -20.04 15.89
CA ARG A 246 6.00 -20.85 15.73
C ARG A 246 6.94 -20.62 16.93
N LYS A 247 7.44 -21.71 17.52
CA LYS A 247 8.40 -21.74 18.62
C LYS A 247 9.53 -22.70 18.28
N VAL A 248 10.73 -22.40 18.74
CA VAL A 248 11.88 -23.31 18.66
C VAL A 248 12.11 -23.85 20.07
N TRP A 249 12.10 -25.16 20.23
CA TRP A 249 12.46 -25.84 21.48
C TRP A 249 13.87 -26.39 21.34
N ASN A 250 14.57 -26.48 22.48
CA ASN A 250 15.98 -26.89 22.56
C ASN A 250 16.87 -26.11 21.59
N SER A 251 16.74 -24.78 21.57
CA SER A 251 17.43 -23.91 20.62
C SER A 251 18.95 -23.97 20.70
N ASN A 252 19.50 -24.44 21.83
CA ASN A 252 20.92 -24.44 22.13
C ASN A 252 21.59 -25.79 21.79
N ASP A 253 20.81 -26.84 21.53
CA ASP A 253 21.32 -28.16 21.15
C ASP A 253 20.78 -28.51 19.76
N GLU A 254 21.65 -28.47 18.76
CA GLU A 254 21.28 -28.72 17.37
C GLU A 254 20.69 -30.13 17.16
N ARG A 255 21.08 -31.12 17.97
CA ARG A 255 20.58 -32.50 17.86
C ARG A 255 19.14 -32.65 18.32
N LEU A 256 18.74 -31.84 19.32
CA LEU A 256 17.41 -31.87 19.93
C LEU A 256 16.52 -30.72 19.46
N ARG A 257 17.05 -29.82 18.63
CA ARG A 257 16.38 -28.64 18.12
C ARG A 257 15.14 -29.04 17.33
N ARG A 258 13.97 -28.56 17.76
CA ARG A 258 12.71 -28.80 17.06
C ARG A 258 11.87 -27.55 16.93
N VAL A 259 11.11 -27.49 15.84
CA VAL A 259 10.18 -26.41 15.56
C VAL A 259 8.77 -26.92 15.79
N ILE A 260 8.05 -26.21 16.66
CA ILE A 260 6.67 -26.54 17.01
C ILE A 260 5.78 -25.31 16.88
N TRP A 261 4.50 -25.54 16.69
CA TRP A 261 3.46 -24.53 16.69
C TRP A 261 2.62 -24.68 17.95
N ARG A 262 2.41 -23.58 18.66
CA ARG A 262 1.63 -23.56 19.90
C ARG A 262 0.68 -22.37 19.90
N CYS A 263 -0.55 -22.59 20.34
CA CYS A 263 -1.51 -21.51 20.58
C CYS A 263 -0.87 -20.37 21.39
N ASN A 264 -0.89 -19.15 20.86
CA ASN A 264 -0.30 -17.98 21.52
C ASN A 264 -1.03 -17.63 22.83
N ASN A 265 -2.31 -17.98 22.94
CA ASN A 265 -3.08 -17.77 24.17
C ASN A 265 -2.82 -18.83 25.25
N LYS A 266 -2.09 -19.92 24.96
CA LYS A 266 -1.92 -21.03 25.92
C LYS A 266 -1.33 -20.60 27.25
N TYR A 267 -0.36 -19.69 27.22
CA TYR A 267 0.27 -19.11 28.41
C TYR A 267 0.30 -17.59 28.30
N LYS A 268 -0.87 -16.99 27.99
CA LYS A 268 -1.00 -15.53 27.86
C LYS A 268 -0.58 -14.83 29.15
N VAL A 269 -0.92 -15.41 30.29
CA VAL A 269 -0.41 -15.04 31.61
C VAL A 269 0.62 -16.08 32.03
N LYS A 270 1.82 -15.63 32.42
CA LYS A 270 2.91 -16.52 32.83
C LYS A 270 2.43 -17.43 33.97
N GLY A 271 2.67 -18.73 33.86
CA GLY A 271 2.26 -19.73 34.86
C GLY A 271 0.79 -20.16 34.79
N LYS A 272 -0.09 -19.45 34.08
CA LYS A 272 -1.50 -19.83 33.94
C LYS A 272 -1.78 -20.42 32.56
N LYS A 273 -2.25 -21.67 32.53
CA LYS A 273 -2.71 -22.32 31.31
C LYS A 273 -4.10 -21.78 30.95
N SER A 274 -4.21 -21.02 29.86
CA SER A 274 -5.49 -20.43 29.39
C SER A 274 -6.07 -21.14 28.17
N CYS A 275 -5.35 -22.09 27.58
CA CYS A 275 -5.85 -22.91 26.47
C CYS A 275 -5.32 -24.33 26.59
N GLU A 276 -6.21 -25.31 26.44
CA GLU A 276 -5.89 -26.73 26.55
C GLU A 276 -5.25 -27.32 25.30
N ASN A 277 -5.36 -26.63 24.15
CA ASN A 277 -4.90 -27.15 22.87
C ASN A 277 -3.41 -27.55 22.89
N LYS A 278 -3.10 -28.71 22.31
CA LYS A 278 -1.73 -29.25 22.26
C LYS A 278 -0.89 -28.44 21.26
N HIS A 279 0.43 -28.62 21.37
CA HIS A 279 1.32 -28.12 20.33
C HIS A 279 1.32 -29.11 19.17
N ILE A 280 1.76 -28.66 18.01
CA ILE A 280 1.91 -29.49 16.81
C ILE A 280 3.29 -29.29 16.23
N ASP A 281 3.93 -30.37 15.77
CA ASP A 281 5.22 -30.28 15.10
C ASP A 281 5.07 -29.61 13.73
N ASP A 282 6.08 -28.81 13.36
CA ASP A 282 6.10 -28.06 12.09
C ASP A 282 5.84 -28.98 10.90
N LYS A 283 6.50 -30.16 10.87
CA LYS A 283 6.38 -31.18 9.82
C LYS A 283 4.95 -31.67 9.59
N VAL A 284 4.12 -31.73 10.63
CA VAL A 284 2.73 -32.21 10.51
C VAL A 284 1.90 -31.22 9.69
N LEU A 285 2.15 -29.91 9.81
CA LEU A 285 1.46 -28.90 8.99
C LEU A 285 1.87 -29.02 7.50
N TYR A 286 3.15 -29.27 7.24
CA TYR A 286 3.64 -29.55 5.89
C TYR A 286 2.95 -30.78 5.29
N GLN A 287 2.90 -31.89 6.03
CA GLN A 287 2.24 -33.12 5.58
C GLN A 287 0.73 -32.95 5.41
N ALA A 288 0.07 -32.21 6.31
CA ALA A 288 -1.37 -31.95 6.22
C ALA A 288 -1.73 -31.22 4.92
N PHE A 289 -0.89 -30.27 4.47
CA PHE A 289 -1.10 -29.63 3.17
C PHE A 289 -0.90 -30.61 2.01
N VAL A 290 0.17 -31.41 2.04
CA VAL A 290 0.45 -32.42 1.01
C VAL A 290 -0.74 -33.38 0.85
N ASN A 291 -1.23 -33.93 1.96
CA ASN A 291 -2.40 -34.82 1.98
C ASN A 291 -3.65 -34.12 1.44
N THR A 292 -3.88 -32.87 1.88
CA THR A 292 -5.01 -32.05 1.41
C THR A 292 -4.97 -31.84 -0.11
N PHE A 293 -3.80 -31.46 -0.65
CA PHE A 293 -3.66 -31.20 -2.07
C PHE A 293 -3.81 -32.47 -2.91
N ASN A 294 -3.28 -33.61 -2.44
CA ASN A 294 -3.45 -34.89 -3.12
C ASN A 294 -4.92 -35.33 -3.11
N ALA A 295 -5.65 -35.12 -2.01
CA ALA A 295 -7.10 -35.37 -1.96
C ALA A 295 -7.88 -34.48 -2.94
N LEU A 296 -7.46 -33.23 -3.18
CA LEU A 296 -8.05 -32.37 -4.21
C LEU A 296 -7.86 -32.95 -5.62
N ILE A 297 -6.70 -33.56 -5.89
CA ILE A 297 -6.38 -34.17 -7.19
C ILE A 297 -7.18 -35.46 -7.40
N GLU A 298 -7.26 -36.31 -6.38
CA GLU A 298 -8.08 -37.53 -6.42
C GLU A 298 -9.55 -37.20 -6.73
N ASN A 299 -10.05 -36.09 -6.19
CA ASN A 299 -11.41 -35.61 -6.37
C ASN A 299 -11.53 -34.48 -7.42
N LYS A 300 -10.59 -34.39 -8.36
CA LYS A 300 -10.46 -33.27 -9.31
C LYS A 300 -11.74 -32.98 -10.10
N ALA A 301 -12.50 -34.00 -10.50
CA ALA A 301 -13.74 -33.81 -11.26
C ALA A 301 -14.79 -33.02 -10.47
N TYR A 302 -14.93 -33.31 -9.17
CA TYR A 302 -15.84 -32.60 -8.27
C TYR A 302 -15.43 -31.13 -8.13
N PHE A 303 -14.16 -30.87 -7.81
CA PHE A 303 -13.65 -29.51 -7.61
C PHE A 303 -13.70 -28.65 -8.88
N ILE A 304 -13.37 -29.22 -10.04
CA ILE A 304 -13.51 -28.51 -11.32
C ILE A 304 -14.96 -28.13 -11.59
N LYS A 305 -15.94 -29.02 -11.31
CA LYS A 305 -17.36 -28.70 -11.46
C LYS A 305 -17.77 -27.56 -10.54
N LYS A 306 -17.42 -27.65 -9.25
CA LYS A 306 -17.69 -26.60 -8.26
C LYS A 306 -17.13 -25.25 -8.68
N TRP A 307 -15.87 -25.19 -9.11
CA TRP A 307 -15.26 -23.92 -9.49
C TRP A 307 -15.77 -23.38 -10.83
N LYS A 308 -16.25 -24.22 -11.75
CA LYS A 308 -16.95 -23.76 -12.96
C LYS A 308 -18.24 -23.02 -12.62
N GLU A 309 -18.95 -23.41 -11.56
CA GLU A 309 -20.12 -22.66 -11.06
C GLU A 309 -19.70 -21.30 -10.50
N GLY A 310 -18.59 -21.24 -9.76
CA GLY A 310 -18.01 -19.98 -9.25
C GLY A 310 -17.63 -18.97 -10.34
N LEU A 311 -17.37 -19.40 -11.58
CA LEU A 311 -17.13 -18.50 -12.72
C LEU A 311 -18.35 -17.64 -13.06
N LYS A 312 -19.55 -18.06 -12.67
CA LYS A 312 -20.82 -17.34 -12.90
C LYS A 312 -21.17 -16.36 -11.77
N SER A 313 -20.33 -16.26 -10.73
CA SER A 313 -20.58 -15.38 -9.59
C SER A 313 -20.47 -13.90 -9.97
N ASP A 314 -21.30 -13.04 -9.38
CA ASP A 314 -21.18 -11.58 -9.52
C ASP A 314 -19.91 -11.03 -8.83
N ASN A 315 -19.35 -11.78 -7.87
CA ASN A 315 -18.14 -11.38 -7.16
C ASN A 315 -16.88 -11.66 -8.01
N THR A 316 -16.20 -10.60 -8.43
CA THR A 316 -14.99 -10.66 -9.27
C THR A 316 -13.86 -11.48 -8.64
N LEU A 317 -13.69 -11.43 -7.31
CA LEU A 317 -12.68 -12.23 -6.63
C LEU A 317 -13.01 -13.73 -6.70
N VAL A 318 -14.27 -14.11 -6.52
CA VAL A 318 -14.71 -15.51 -6.65
C VAL A 318 -14.45 -16.00 -8.07
N ARG A 319 -14.85 -15.23 -9.10
CA ARG A 319 -14.56 -15.59 -10.51
C ARG A 319 -13.06 -15.76 -10.74
N CYS A 320 -12.23 -14.82 -10.26
CA CYS A 320 -10.79 -14.86 -10.42
C CYS A 320 -10.16 -16.09 -9.74
N LYS A 321 -10.55 -16.38 -8.49
CA LYS A 321 -10.07 -17.54 -7.73
C LYS A 321 -10.51 -18.86 -8.35
N SER A 322 -11.75 -18.95 -8.80
CA SER A 322 -12.26 -20.11 -9.54
C SER A 322 -11.45 -20.39 -10.80
N LYS A 323 -11.14 -19.37 -11.62
CA LYS A 323 -10.28 -19.54 -12.81
C LYS A 323 -8.90 -20.07 -12.42
N GLN A 324 -8.29 -19.47 -11.40
CA GLN A 324 -6.98 -19.87 -10.89
C GLN A 324 -6.97 -21.32 -10.39
N PHE A 325 -7.97 -21.75 -9.62
CA PHE A 325 -8.00 -23.11 -9.08
C PHE A 325 -8.20 -24.16 -10.17
N ILE A 326 -9.04 -23.86 -11.16
CA ILE A 326 -9.19 -24.72 -12.34
C ILE A 326 -7.85 -24.86 -13.08
N GLU A 327 -7.12 -23.75 -13.28
CA GLU A 327 -5.83 -23.75 -13.97
C GLU A 327 -4.78 -24.57 -13.20
N ILE A 328 -4.69 -24.39 -11.88
CA ILE A 328 -3.78 -25.16 -11.03
C ILE A 328 -4.11 -26.67 -11.13
N LEU A 329 -5.36 -27.07 -10.92
CA LEU A 329 -5.72 -28.49 -10.93
C LEU A 329 -5.66 -29.11 -12.33
N LYS A 330 -5.81 -28.35 -13.41
CA LYS A 330 -5.83 -28.89 -14.78
C LYS A 330 -4.57 -29.70 -15.10
N ASN A 331 -3.41 -29.21 -14.69
CA ASN A 331 -2.11 -29.83 -14.95
C ASN A 331 -1.42 -30.37 -13.67
N ALA A 332 -2.06 -30.27 -12.51
CA ALA A 332 -1.50 -30.74 -11.25
C ALA A 332 -1.34 -32.27 -11.22
N LYS A 333 -0.25 -32.71 -10.60
CA LYS A 333 0.01 -34.10 -10.21
C LYS A 333 0.13 -34.16 -8.68
N PRO A 334 -0.10 -35.33 -8.06
CA PRO A 334 0.15 -35.51 -6.64
C PRO A 334 1.57 -35.05 -6.28
N ILE A 335 1.69 -34.40 -5.13
CA ILE A 335 2.96 -33.89 -4.62
C ILE A 335 3.42 -34.75 -3.44
N GLU A 336 4.73 -34.95 -3.34
CA GLU A 336 5.36 -35.64 -2.20
C GLU A 336 5.89 -34.66 -1.15
N LYS A 337 6.19 -33.43 -1.59
CA LYS A 337 6.77 -32.38 -0.76
C LYS A 337 5.90 -31.14 -0.81
N PHE A 338 5.92 -30.39 0.29
CA PHE A 338 5.19 -29.14 0.39
C PHE A 338 5.66 -28.12 -0.64
N ASP A 339 4.69 -27.62 -1.40
CA ASP A 339 4.87 -26.48 -2.29
C ASP A 339 4.24 -25.23 -1.65
N MET A 340 5.08 -24.25 -1.37
CA MET A 340 4.68 -23.02 -0.71
C MET A 340 3.78 -22.14 -1.58
N ASP A 341 4.00 -22.10 -2.89
CA ASP A 341 3.21 -21.26 -3.80
C ASP A 341 1.83 -21.86 -4.00
N LEU A 342 1.75 -23.19 -4.13
CA LEU A 342 0.46 -23.90 -4.10
C LEU A 342 -0.28 -23.67 -2.79
N PHE A 343 0.40 -23.76 -1.65
CA PHE A 343 -0.21 -23.50 -0.34
C PHE A 343 -0.83 -22.09 -0.27
N PHE A 344 -0.08 -21.05 -0.62
CA PHE A 344 -0.61 -19.67 -0.56
C PHE A 344 -1.71 -19.39 -1.59
N SER A 345 -1.65 -20.08 -2.74
CA SER A 345 -2.63 -19.91 -3.80
C SER A 345 -3.99 -20.51 -3.43
N ILE A 346 -4.02 -21.61 -2.66
CA ILE A 346 -5.23 -22.40 -2.40
C ILE A 346 -5.73 -22.29 -0.95
N VAL A 347 -4.84 -22.29 0.04
CA VAL A 347 -5.21 -22.40 1.46
C VAL A 347 -5.43 -21.04 2.10
N GLU A 348 -6.54 -20.88 2.82
CA GLU A 348 -6.78 -19.72 3.67
C GLU A 348 -6.07 -19.89 5.01
N LYS A 349 -6.40 -20.97 5.73
CA LYS A 349 -5.94 -21.25 7.09
C LYS A 349 -5.94 -22.76 7.39
N MET A 350 -5.24 -23.12 8.46
CA MET A 350 -5.27 -24.45 9.05
C MET A 350 -5.74 -24.31 10.51
N THR A 351 -6.81 -25.00 10.89
CA THR A 351 -7.38 -24.95 12.24
C THR A 351 -7.04 -26.23 12.99
N VAL A 352 -6.32 -26.12 14.11
CA VAL A 352 -5.81 -27.27 14.88
C VAL A 352 -6.69 -27.53 16.10
N PHE A 353 -7.15 -28.77 16.27
CA PHE A 353 -7.96 -29.23 17.41
C PHE A 353 -7.21 -30.35 18.15
N GLY A 354 -6.98 -30.16 19.45
CA GLY A 354 -6.39 -31.18 20.33
C GLY A 354 -4.98 -31.68 19.97
N GLY A 355 -4.37 -31.23 18.86
CA GLY A 355 -3.18 -31.84 18.28
C GLY A 355 -3.43 -33.14 17.51
N GLU A 356 -4.69 -33.53 17.32
CA GLU A 356 -5.11 -34.81 16.72
C GLU A 356 -5.83 -34.58 15.37
N LYS A 357 -6.35 -33.37 15.16
CA LYS A 357 -7.13 -33.03 13.98
C LYS A 357 -6.75 -31.65 13.45
N ILE A 358 -6.57 -31.56 12.13
CA ILE A 358 -6.40 -30.30 11.40
C ILE A 358 -7.55 -30.17 10.41
N ILE A 359 -8.23 -29.02 10.44
CA ILE A 359 -9.13 -28.60 9.37
C ILE A 359 -8.39 -27.61 8.48
N VAL A 360 -8.14 -27.98 7.23
CA VAL A 360 -7.57 -27.10 6.22
C VAL A 360 -8.70 -26.39 5.49
N SER A 361 -8.85 -25.08 5.73
CA SER A 361 -9.86 -24.26 5.06
C SER A 361 -9.24 -23.62 3.82
N LEU A 362 -9.83 -23.90 2.66
CA LEU A 362 -9.43 -23.35 1.37
C LEU A 362 -10.04 -21.96 1.15
N LEU A 363 -9.47 -21.22 0.22
CA LEU A 363 -9.92 -19.88 -0.16
C LEU A 363 -11.30 -19.84 -0.83
N ASP A 364 -11.83 -20.97 -1.31
CA ASP A 364 -13.21 -21.10 -1.80
C ASP A 364 -14.20 -21.50 -0.71
N GLY A 365 -13.76 -21.57 0.55
CA GLY A 365 -14.57 -21.97 1.70
C GLY A 365 -14.69 -23.48 1.90
N THR A 366 -14.06 -24.33 1.07
CA THR A 366 -14.00 -25.76 1.35
C THR A 366 -13.21 -26.02 2.63
N GLU A 367 -13.70 -26.91 3.48
CA GLU A 367 -12.95 -27.39 4.64
C GLU A 367 -12.63 -28.88 4.46
N ILE A 368 -11.35 -29.23 4.57
CA ILE A 368 -10.86 -30.60 4.45
C ILE A 368 -10.27 -31.00 5.80
N GLU A 369 -10.77 -32.10 6.33
CA GLU A 369 -10.31 -32.67 7.58
C GLU A 369 -9.12 -33.61 7.34
N VAL A 370 -8.06 -33.39 8.11
CA VAL A 370 -6.86 -34.24 8.14
C VAL A 370 -6.68 -34.72 9.56
N VAL A 371 -6.81 -36.04 9.76
CA VAL A 371 -6.53 -36.70 11.03
C VAL A 371 -5.01 -36.90 11.13
N ILE A 372 -4.46 -36.60 12.30
CA ILE A 372 -3.04 -36.80 12.60
C ILE A 372 -2.92 -38.15 13.30
N GLU A 373 -2.23 -39.10 12.65
CA GLU A 373 -1.88 -40.40 13.23
C GLU A 373 -0.69 -40.31 14.20
#